data_AF-A0AAV3EEV4-F1
#
_entry.id   AF-A0AAV3EEV4-F1
#
_cell.length_a   1.000
_cell.length_b   1.000
_cell.length_c   1.000
_cell.angle_alpha   90.00
_cell.angle_beta   90.00
_cell.angle_gamma   90.00
#
_symmetry.space_group_name_H-M   'P 1'
#
loop_
_entity.id
_entity.type
_entity.pdbx_description
1 polymer ?
#
loop_
_entity_poly.entity_id
_entity_poly.type
_entity_poly.pdbx_seq_one_letter_code
_entity_poly.pdbx_strand_id
1 'polypeptide(L)'
;MEDKYGVEEEDVFHIHGSIITGEYLVGHNVEKDVEEDFNPLSLGSYINSVIEAVRKPVKNRLESKQMKKFLERISDVREIYFIGFNLKDQDSPDKLYFQRIFEILPNVKVYIDEFSKNDEKSIKNTLKEWGLKNYHSIEFIKT
;
A
#
# COMPACT_ATOMS: atom_id res chain seq x y z
N MET A 1 10.61 0.96 -13.69
CA MET A 1 10.38 2.35 -14.15
C MET A 1 11.45 3.27 -13.60
N GLU A 2 11.86 3.04 -12.37
CA GLU A 2 12.86 3.73 -11.55
C GLU A 2 14.18 3.94 -12.29
N ASP A 3 14.76 2.87 -12.88
CA ASP A 3 15.99 2.94 -13.68
C ASP A 3 15.91 3.93 -14.85
N LYS A 4 14.75 4.01 -15.49
CA LYS A 4 14.52 4.91 -16.64
C LYS A 4 14.52 6.37 -16.21
N TYR A 5 14.08 6.65 -14.98
CA TYR A 5 14.00 8.00 -14.43
C TYR A 5 15.19 8.36 -13.52
N GLY A 6 16.16 7.46 -13.35
CA GLY A 6 17.34 7.68 -12.53
C GLY A 6 17.02 7.88 -11.05
N VAL A 7 15.98 7.21 -10.55
CA VAL A 7 15.61 7.25 -9.12
C VAL A 7 16.58 6.35 -8.35
N GLU A 8 17.19 6.88 -7.29
CA GLU A 8 18.06 6.11 -6.42
C GLU A 8 17.27 5.02 -5.68
N GLU A 9 17.80 3.80 -5.61
CA GLU A 9 17.13 2.64 -5.00
C GLU A 9 16.71 2.90 -3.54
N GLU A 10 17.47 3.74 -2.83
CA GLU A 10 17.16 4.13 -1.44
C GLU A 10 15.92 5.01 -1.29
N ASP A 11 15.46 5.64 -2.38
CA ASP A 11 14.21 6.41 -2.44
C ASP A 11 13.03 5.56 -2.93
N VAL A 12 13.25 4.27 -3.19
CA VAL A 12 12.25 3.34 -3.67
C VAL A 12 11.89 2.35 -2.57
N PHE A 13 10.60 2.21 -2.30
CA PHE A 13 10.08 1.12 -1.47
C PHE A 13 9.18 0.20 -2.27
N HIS A 14 9.72 -0.96 -2.67
CA HIS A 14 8.99 -1.97 -3.44
C HIS A 14 7.96 -2.71 -2.58
N ILE A 15 6.70 -2.27 -2.61
CA ILE A 15 5.60 -2.92 -1.86
C ILE A 15 5.18 -4.29 -2.43
N HIS A 16 5.57 -4.61 -3.67
CA HIS A 16 5.27 -5.89 -4.34
C HIS A 16 6.52 -6.75 -4.61
N GLY A 17 7.66 -6.39 -4.00
CA GLY A 17 8.95 -7.01 -4.27
C GLY A 17 9.63 -6.44 -5.52
N SER A 18 10.82 -6.95 -5.84
CA SER A 18 11.68 -6.44 -6.91
C SER A 18 12.16 -7.57 -7.80
N ILE A 19 12.10 -7.32 -9.11
CA ILE A 19 12.63 -8.25 -10.12
C ILE A 19 14.15 -8.39 -9.98
N ILE A 20 14.84 -7.33 -9.55
CA ILE A 20 16.30 -7.32 -9.39
C ILE A 20 16.73 -8.26 -8.25
N THR A 21 15.98 -8.25 -7.15
CA THR A 21 16.26 -9.12 -5.99
C THR A 21 15.62 -10.51 -6.12
N GLY A 22 14.70 -10.70 -7.07
CA GLY A 22 13.89 -11.91 -7.22
C GLY A 22 12.83 -12.09 -6.12
N GLU A 23 12.57 -11.04 -5.32
CA GLU A 23 11.53 -11.05 -4.29
C GLU A 23 10.17 -10.75 -4.95
N TYR A 24 9.18 -11.62 -4.74
CA TYR A 24 7.82 -11.41 -5.21
C TYR A 24 6.86 -11.40 -4.02
N LEU A 25 6.20 -10.26 -3.80
CA LEU A 25 5.25 -10.08 -2.70
C LEU A 25 3.84 -9.93 -3.24
N VAL A 26 3.20 -11.08 -3.48
CA VAL A 26 1.86 -11.19 -4.05
C VAL A 26 0.96 -11.94 -3.07
N GLY A 27 -0.23 -11.41 -2.82
CA GLY A 27 -1.21 -12.02 -1.94
C GLY A 27 -2.37 -11.07 -1.69
N HIS A 28 -3.56 -11.64 -1.54
CA HIS A 28 -4.77 -10.90 -1.19
C HIS A 28 -5.25 -11.39 0.16
N ASN A 29 -5.09 -10.57 1.20
CA ASN A 29 -5.86 -10.60 2.45
C ASN A 29 -5.30 -9.52 3.38
N VAL A 30 -6.19 -8.72 3.95
CA VAL A 30 -5.87 -7.80 5.02
C VAL A 30 -5.80 -8.61 6.30
N GLU A 31 -4.79 -8.36 7.14
CA GLU A 31 -4.62 -9.06 8.41
C GLU A 31 -5.90 -9.04 9.23
N LYS A 32 -6.45 -10.23 9.44
CA LYS A 32 -7.36 -10.51 10.55
C LYS A 32 -6.60 -11.42 11.48
N ASP A 33 -6.61 -11.08 12.77
CA ASP A 33 -6.15 -11.98 13.83
C ASP A 33 -7.03 -13.24 13.72
N VAL A 34 -6.41 -14.35 13.33
CA VAL A 34 -7.07 -15.65 13.30
C VAL A 34 -6.81 -16.26 14.66
N GLU A 35 -7.86 -16.62 15.40
CA GLU A 35 -7.69 -17.37 16.64
C GLU A 35 -6.91 -18.67 16.35
N GLU A 36 -5.82 -18.88 17.09
CA GLU A 36 -4.97 -20.08 17.01
C GLU A 36 -5.71 -21.30 17.59
N ASP A 37 -6.68 -21.85 16.87
CA ASP A 37 -7.24 -23.18 17.15
C ASP A 37 -7.08 -24.06 15.91
N PHE A 38 -5.84 -24.46 15.63
CA PHE A 38 -5.54 -25.37 14.52
C PHE A 38 -5.94 -26.80 14.89
N ASN A 39 -7.04 -27.27 14.32
CA ASN A 39 -7.45 -28.66 14.39
C ASN A 39 -7.09 -29.37 13.06
N PRO A 40 -6.13 -30.31 13.04
CA PRO A 40 -5.69 -30.99 11.81
C PRO A 40 -6.78 -31.86 11.15
N LEU A 41 -7.87 -32.15 11.87
CA LEU A 41 -9.04 -32.87 11.35
C LEU A 41 -10.15 -31.92 10.86
N SER A 42 -9.98 -30.62 11.04
CA SER A 42 -10.92 -29.59 10.57
C SER A 42 -10.52 -29.11 9.17
N LEU A 43 -11.45 -29.22 8.23
CA LEU A 43 -11.33 -28.59 6.92
C LEU A 43 -11.10 -27.08 7.04
N GLY A 44 -11.71 -26.43 8.05
CA GLY A 44 -11.54 -25.00 8.32
C GLY A 44 -10.11 -24.62 8.67
N SER A 45 -9.45 -25.39 9.55
CA SER A 45 -8.06 -25.12 9.94
C SER A 45 -7.09 -25.34 8.77
N TYR A 46 -7.36 -26.33 7.89
CA TYR A 46 -6.58 -26.51 6.67
C TYR A 46 -6.76 -25.34 5.69
N ILE A 47 -8.00 -24.90 5.44
CA ILE A 47 -8.29 -23.74 4.58
C ILE A 47 -7.61 -22.48 5.12
N ASN A 48 -7.68 -22.24 6.44
CA ASN A 48 -7.00 -21.10 7.07
C ASN A 48 -5.48 -21.15 6.86
N SER A 49 -4.86 -22.33 6.99
CA SER A 49 -3.41 -22.48 6.75
C SER A 49 -3.00 -22.16 5.31
N VAL A 50 -3.83 -22.53 4.32
CA VAL A 50 -3.59 -22.20 2.91
C VAL A 50 -3.75 -20.69 2.69
N ILE A 51 -4.76 -20.07 3.31
CA ILE A 51 -4.97 -18.63 3.28
C ILE A 51 -3.76 -17.88 3.85
N GLU A 52 -3.22 -18.33 4.99
CA GLU A 52 -2.01 -17.74 5.58
C GLU A 52 -0.79 -17.90 4.66
N ALA A 53 -0.63 -19.07 4.03
CA ALA A 53 0.50 -19.33 3.14
C ALA A 53 0.53 -18.43 1.89
N VAL A 54 -0.63 -17.93 1.44
CA VAL A 54 -0.76 -17.00 0.30
C VAL A 54 -0.98 -15.54 0.72
N ARG A 55 -0.93 -15.25 2.03
CA ARG A 55 -1.12 -13.90 2.57
C ARG A 55 0.10 -13.05 2.25
N LYS A 56 -0.14 -11.80 1.82
CA LYS A 56 0.93 -10.82 1.65
C LYS A 56 1.49 -10.46 3.04
N PRO A 57 2.82 -10.51 3.28
CA PRO A 57 3.40 -10.32 4.61
C PRO A 57 3.50 -8.82 4.98
N VAL A 58 2.38 -8.10 4.94
CA VAL A 58 2.37 -6.62 5.04
C VAL A 58 2.88 -6.13 6.40
N LYS A 59 2.48 -6.72 7.54
CA LYS A 59 3.01 -6.30 8.85
C LYS A 59 4.51 -6.49 8.98
N ASN A 60 5.04 -7.63 8.55
CA ASN A 60 6.49 -7.86 8.57
C ASN A 60 7.24 -6.80 7.75
N ARG A 61 6.65 -6.37 6.62
CA ARG A 61 7.21 -5.29 5.78
C ARG A 61 7.09 -3.92 6.46
N LEU A 62 5.95 -3.62 7.09
CA LEU A 62 5.72 -2.37 7.82
C LEU A 62 6.67 -2.20 9.01
N GLU A 63 7.01 -3.29 9.70
CA GLU A 63 7.92 -3.30 10.84
C GLU A 63 9.41 -3.34 10.43
N SER A 64 9.69 -3.59 9.16
CA SER A 64 11.04 -3.73 8.62
C SER A 64 11.89 -2.47 8.80
N LYS A 65 13.22 -2.66 8.91
CA LYS A 65 14.17 -1.54 8.93
C LYS A 65 14.12 -0.69 7.65
N GLN A 66 13.83 -1.33 6.51
CA GLN A 66 13.73 -0.63 5.21
C GLN A 66 12.54 0.34 5.21
N MET A 67 11.37 -0.10 5.68
CA MET A 67 10.19 0.77 5.80
C MET A 67 10.46 1.95 6.74
N LYS A 68 11.06 1.71 7.90
CA LYS A 68 11.39 2.79 8.85
C LYS A 68 12.28 3.87 8.21
N LYS A 69 13.36 3.44 7.54
CA LYS A 69 14.26 4.36 6.81
C LYS A 69 13.53 5.12 5.70
N PHE A 70 12.68 4.43 4.94
CA PHE A 70 11.89 5.08 3.89
C PHE A 70 10.96 6.16 4.45
N LEU A 71 10.21 5.86 5.51
CA LEU A 71 9.33 6.82 6.19
C LEU A 71 10.08 8.03 6.76
N GLU A 72 11.28 7.82 7.31
CA GLU A 72 12.15 8.91 7.76
C GLU A 72 12.56 9.82 6.59
N ARG A 73 12.94 9.24 5.44
CA ARG A 73 13.33 10.01 4.24
C ARG A 73 12.20 10.81 3.64
N ILE A 74 10.97 10.29 3.63
CA ILE A 74 9.83 10.98 3.03
C ILE A 74 9.09 11.92 4.01
N SER A 75 9.59 12.07 5.24
CA SER A 75 8.87 12.76 6.33
C SER A 75 8.62 14.25 6.11
N ASP A 76 9.30 14.89 5.16
CA ASP A 76 9.14 16.29 4.80
C ASP A 76 8.51 16.51 3.41
N VAL A 77 8.11 15.44 2.73
CA VAL A 77 7.44 15.49 1.42
C VAL A 77 6.12 16.23 1.54
N ARG A 78 5.84 17.09 0.55
CA ARG A 78 4.64 17.94 0.53
C ARG A 78 3.57 17.44 -0.44
N GLU A 79 3.96 16.62 -1.40
CA GLU A 79 3.14 16.24 -2.54
C GLU A 79 3.34 14.76 -2.85
N ILE A 80 2.24 14.01 -3.00
CA ILE A 80 2.23 12.62 -3.41
C ILE A 80 1.51 12.53 -4.75
N TYR A 81 2.10 11.77 -5.67
CA TYR A 81 1.57 11.53 -7.00
C TYR A 81 1.21 10.05 -7.15
N PHE A 82 -0.05 9.75 -7.43
CA PHE A 82 -0.52 8.41 -7.76
C PHE A 82 -0.59 8.23 -9.27
N ILE A 83 0.36 7.48 -9.82
CA ILE A 83 0.48 7.22 -11.26
C ILE A 83 0.26 5.72 -11.51
N GLY A 84 -0.73 5.37 -12.32
CA GLY A 84 -1.02 3.96 -12.68
C GLY A 84 -1.45 3.06 -11.51
N PHE A 85 -1.83 3.63 -10.37
CA PHE A 85 -2.22 2.87 -9.17
C PHE A 85 -3.74 2.74 -9.03
N ASN A 86 -4.23 1.54 -8.75
CA ASN A 86 -5.67 1.30 -8.61
C ASN A 86 -6.20 1.74 -7.24
N LEU A 87 -6.70 2.98 -7.16
CA LEU A 87 -7.31 3.54 -5.94
C LEU A 87 -8.80 3.23 -5.78
N LYS A 88 -9.39 2.38 -6.62
CA LYS A 88 -10.80 1.97 -6.46
C LYS A 88 -10.99 0.87 -5.43
N ASP A 89 -9.96 0.07 -5.20
CA ASP A 89 -10.02 -1.04 -4.26
C ASP A 89 -9.70 -0.55 -2.84
N GLN A 90 -10.77 -0.21 -2.10
CA GLN A 90 -10.66 0.28 -0.73
C GLN A 90 -10.04 -0.74 0.23
N ASP A 91 -10.22 -2.04 -0.04
CA ASP A 91 -9.77 -3.14 0.82
C ASP A 91 -8.44 -3.75 0.39
N SER A 92 -7.75 -3.11 -0.55
CA SER A 92 -6.41 -3.52 -0.96
C SER A 92 -5.50 -3.69 0.28
N PRO A 93 -4.68 -4.76 0.35
CA PRO A 93 -3.68 -4.92 1.39
C PRO A 93 -2.66 -3.77 1.41
N ASP A 94 -2.54 -3.02 0.31
CA ASP A 94 -1.62 -1.88 0.21
C ASP A 94 -2.07 -0.69 1.06
N LYS A 95 -3.35 -0.67 1.49
CA LYS A 95 -3.90 0.40 2.35
C LYS A 95 -3.08 0.63 3.61
N LEU A 96 -2.50 -0.43 4.18
CA LEU A 96 -1.73 -0.34 5.42
C LEU A 96 -0.43 0.47 5.24
N TYR A 97 0.18 0.43 4.04
CA TYR A 97 1.33 1.29 3.73
C TYR A 97 0.92 2.76 3.67
N PHE A 98 -0.18 3.05 2.98
CA PHE A 98 -0.67 4.43 2.83
C PHE A 98 -1.19 5.01 4.15
N GLN A 99 -1.83 4.21 4.99
CA GLN A 99 -2.19 4.61 6.36
C GLN A 99 -0.96 5.11 7.12
N ARG A 100 0.15 4.37 7.05
CA ARG A 100 1.39 4.78 7.72
C ARG A 100 1.99 6.05 7.13
N ILE A 101 1.92 6.22 5.80
CA ILE A 101 2.38 7.42 5.11
C ILE A 101 1.52 8.64 5.50
N PHE A 102 0.19 8.52 5.51
CA PHE A 102 -0.69 9.64 5.86
C PHE A 102 -0.66 10.00 7.35
N GLU A 103 -0.29 9.07 8.22
CA GLU A 103 0.00 9.37 9.63
C GLU A 103 1.18 10.33 9.79
N ILE A 104 2.28 10.10 9.06
CA ILE A 104 3.48 10.97 9.13
C ILE A 104 3.35 12.24 8.28
N LEU A 105 2.54 12.21 7.22
CA LEU A 105 2.31 13.31 6.29
C LEU A 105 0.84 13.79 6.30
N PRO A 106 0.33 14.34 7.42
CA PRO A 106 -1.08 14.63 7.59
C PRO A 106 -1.64 15.75 6.70
N ASN A 107 -0.76 16.56 6.11
CA ASN A 107 -1.11 17.74 5.29
C ASN A 107 -0.61 17.63 3.84
N VAL A 108 -0.27 16.43 3.40
CA VAL A 108 0.27 16.19 2.05
C VAL A 108 -0.76 16.49 0.97
N LYS A 109 -0.35 17.13 -0.11
CA LYS A 109 -1.21 17.27 -1.29
C LYS A 109 -1.15 16.00 -2.10
N VAL A 110 -2.29 15.59 -2.65
CA VAL A 110 -2.39 14.36 -3.44
C VAL A 110 -2.83 14.69 -4.85
N TYR A 111 -2.02 14.24 -5.80
CA TYR A 111 -2.23 14.33 -7.23
C TYR A 111 -2.48 12.94 -7.81
N ILE A 112 -3.44 12.83 -8.72
CA ILE A 112 -3.86 11.56 -9.30
C ILE A 112 -3.90 11.70 -10.81
N ASP A 113 -3.51 10.66 -11.52
CA ASP A 113 -3.61 10.58 -12.96
C ASP A 113 -5.05 10.86 -13.47
N GLU A 114 -5.20 11.76 -14.46
CA GLU A 114 -6.48 12.13 -15.06
C GLU A 114 -7.23 10.96 -15.69
N PHE A 115 -6.56 9.86 -16.07
CA PHE A 115 -7.22 8.65 -16.55
C PHE A 115 -8.19 8.07 -15.51
N SER A 116 -7.98 8.37 -14.22
CA SER A 116 -8.82 7.92 -13.10
C SER A 116 -9.94 8.89 -12.73
N LYS A 117 -10.12 9.99 -13.47
CA LYS A 117 -11.05 11.07 -13.12
C LYS A 117 -12.51 10.62 -13.05
N ASN A 118 -12.92 9.67 -13.89
CA ASN A 118 -14.28 9.12 -13.87
C ASN A 118 -14.61 8.40 -12.55
N ASP A 119 -13.58 7.98 -11.81
CA ASP A 119 -13.70 7.24 -10.56
C ASP A 119 -13.49 8.14 -9.31
N GLU A 120 -13.45 9.47 -9.48
CA GLU A 120 -13.10 10.45 -8.43
C GLU A 120 -13.81 10.19 -7.10
N LYS A 121 -15.13 9.95 -7.13
CA LYS A 121 -15.90 9.71 -5.90
C LYS A 121 -15.42 8.46 -5.16
N SER A 122 -15.15 7.37 -5.88
CA SER A 122 -14.65 6.13 -5.30
C SER A 122 -13.26 6.35 -4.70
N ILE A 123 -12.39 7.03 -5.44
CA ILE A 123 -11.01 7.32 -5.03
C ILE A 123 -10.97 8.20 -3.78
N LYS A 124 -11.81 9.25 -3.72
CA LYS A 124 -11.94 10.10 -2.54
C LYS A 124 -12.35 9.30 -1.31
N ASN A 125 -13.29 8.37 -1.45
CA ASN A 125 -13.70 7.48 -0.36
C ASN A 125 -12.56 6.55 0.05
N THR A 126 -11.87 5.90 -0.89
CA THR A 126 -10.71 5.06 -0.61
C THR A 126 -9.63 5.81 0.16
N LEU A 127 -9.21 6.99 -0.32
CA LEU A 127 -8.15 7.78 0.32
C LEU A 127 -8.56 8.28 1.70
N LYS A 128 -9.83 8.67 1.88
CA LYS A 128 -10.37 9.01 3.20
C LYS A 128 -10.23 7.84 4.18
N GLU A 129 -10.62 6.64 3.75
CA GLU A 129 -10.59 5.42 4.54
C GLU A 129 -9.16 4.95 4.83
N TRP A 130 -8.23 5.29 3.95
CA TRP A 130 -6.79 5.08 4.16
C TRP A 130 -6.16 6.18 5.05
N GLY A 131 -6.91 7.20 5.47
CA GLY A 131 -6.44 8.19 6.45
C GLY A 131 -6.02 9.55 5.89
N LEU A 132 -6.22 9.82 4.59
CA LEU A 132 -5.92 11.12 4.01
C LEU A 132 -6.90 12.18 4.54
N LYS A 133 -6.40 13.15 5.33
CA LYS A 133 -7.24 14.17 5.98
C LYS A 133 -7.86 15.15 4.98
N ASN A 134 -7.11 15.54 3.96
CA ASN A 134 -7.49 16.51 2.93
C ASN A 134 -7.96 15.83 1.62
N TYR A 135 -8.59 14.64 1.72
CA TYR A 135 -9.10 13.90 0.56
C TYR A 135 -10.08 14.69 -0.34
N HIS A 136 -10.69 15.75 0.16
CA HIS A 136 -11.53 16.64 -0.65
C HIS A 136 -10.74 17.48 -1.66
N SER A 137 -9.47 17.78 -1.36
CA SER A 137 -8.60 18.65 -2.16
C SER A 137 -7.63 17.87 -3.05
N ILE A 138 -7.96 16.63 -3.44
CA ILE A 138 -7.16 15.91 -4.44
C ILE A 138 -7.27 16.60 -5.79
N GLU A 139 -6.19 16.57 -6.57
CA GLU A 139 -6.14 17.17 -7.90
C GLU A 139 -5.86 16.10 -8.95
N PHE A 140 -6.50 16.21 -10.12
CA PHE A 140 -6.24 15.32 -11.26
C PHE A 140 -5.29 16.01 -12.23
N ILE A 141 -4.23 15.30 -12.63
CA ILE A 141 -3.17 15.84 -13.48
C ILE A 141 -2.99 15.02 -14.75
N LYS A 142 -2.50 15.68 -15.79
CA LYS A 142 -2.01 15.03 -17.01
C LYS A 142 -0.61 14.49 -16.77
N THR A 143 -0.47 13.18 -16.90
CA THR A 143 0.79 12.43 -16.76
C THR A 143 1.32 11.92 -18.09
#